data_AF-F3GE63-F1
#
_entry.id   AF-F3GE63-F1
#
_cell.length_a   1.000
_cell.length_b   1.000
_cell.length_c   1.000
_cell.angle_alpha   90.00
_cell.angle_beta   90.00
_cell.angle_gamma   90.00
#
_symmetry.space_group_name_H-M   'P 1'
#
loop_
_entity.id
_entity.type
_entity.pdbx_description
1 polymer ?
#
loop_
_entity_poly.entity_id
_entity_poly.type
_entity_poly.pdbx_seq_one_letter_code
_entity_poly.pdbx_strand_id
1 'polypeptide(L)'
;MALTILGLSGALSHDPSAALYIDGKLIAAAEEERFVRDKHAKNRMPYESAKFCLEQAGIKPSDVDVVAIPFAPISLFGKARWHYAKRYWYAPDRALDALLMGNRRYKRYRNKIVWCLEQLGFDPKKIKIEPVEHHLAHASSAYHCSGFTEKTAIMGIDG
;
A
#
# COMPACT_ATOMS: atom_id res chain seq x y z
N MET A 1 -6.85 11.82 20.49
CA MET A 1 -5.75 12.25 19.62
C MET A 1 -6.23 12.12 18.19
N ALA A 2 -5.80 13.04 17.33
CA ALA A 2 -6.12 12.99 15.91
C ALA A 2 -5.54 11.73 15.28
N LEU A 3 -6.30 11.02 14.45
CA LEU A 3 -5.84 9.81 13.79
C LEU A 3 -4.95 10.19 12.60
N THR A 4 -3.67 9.84 12.67
CA THR A 4 -2.66 10.15 11.65
C THR A 4 -2.28 8.90 10.86
N ILE A 5 -2.53 8.91 9.55
CA ILE A 5 -2.33 7.76 8.66
C ILE A 5 -1.40 8.14 7.51
N LEU A 6 -0.31 7.38 7.37
CA LEU A 6 0.61 7.47 6.23
C LEU A 6 0.37 6.31 5.26
N GLY A 7 -0.12 6.58 4.06
CA GLY A 7 -0.23 5.60 2.97
C GLY A 7 1.06 5.52 2.16
N LEU A 8 1.55 4.30 1.91
CA LEU A 8 2.75 4.04 1.10
C LEU A 8 2.47 3.03 -0.03
N SER A 9 2.82 3.40 -1.26
CA SER A 9 2.61 2.59 -2.46
C SER A 9 3.91 2.30 -3.24
N GLY A 10 3.84 1.37 -4.21
CA GLY A 10 4.83 1.16 -5.29
C GLY A 10 6.13 0.41 -4.97
N ALA A 11 6.37 -0.04 -3.73
CA ALA A 11 7.63 -0.70 -3.32
C ALA A 11 8.05 -1.98 -4.10
N LEU A 12 7.14 -2.61 -4.84
CA LEU A 12 7.42 -3.80 -5.68
C LEU A 12 7.10 -3.60 -7.16
N SER A 13 6.67 -2.41 -7.56
CA SER A 13 6.12 -2.15 -8.90
C SER A 13 6.64 -0.83 -9.44
N HIS A 14 5.81 -0.18 -10.25
CA HIS A 14 5.94 1.18 -10.71
C HIS A 14 5.20 2.12 -9.74
N ASP A 15 5.48 3.41 -9.90
CA ASP A 15 4.79 4.55 -9.28
C ASP A 15 4.79 4.54 -7.73
N PRO A 16 5.97 4.49 -7.08
CA PRO A 16 6.07 4.71 -5.65
C PRO A 16 5.58 6.10 -5.28
N SER A 17 4.73 6.15 -4.25
CA SER A 17 4.08 7.36 -3.79
C SER A 17 3.73 7.26 -2.31
N ALA A 18 3.53 8.44 -1.70
CA ALA A 18 3.09 8.57 -0.33
C ALA A 18 1.93 9.57 -0.22
N ALA A 19 1.03 9.33 0.72
CA ALA A 19 -0.04 10.25 1.08
C ALA A 19 -0.25 10.26 2.59
N LEU A 20 -0.40 11.44 3.18
CA LEU A 20 -0.61 11.63 4.61
C LEU A 20 -2.00 12.22 4.86
N TYR A 21 -2.75 11.54 5.71
CA TYR A 21 -4.05 11.97 6.21
C TYR A 21 -3.97 12.22 7.72
N ILE A 22 -4.61 13.29 8.18
CA ILE A 22 -4.82 13.58 9.61
C ILE A 22 -6.32 13.87 9.80
N ASP A 23 -6.99 13.08 10.65
CA ASP A 23 -8.43 13.19 10.91
C ASP A 23 -9.29 13.24 9.63
N GLY A 24 -8.95 12.37 8.67
CA GLY A 24 -9.67 12.26 7.40
C GLY A 24 -9.39 13.38 6.40
N LYS A 25 -8.53 14.35 6.72
CA LYS A 25 -8.08 15.40 5.79
C LYS A 25 -6.76 15.03 5.15
N LEU A 26 -6.70 15.15 3.82
CA LEU A 26 -5.45 15.00 3.07
C LEU A 26 -4.54 16.20 3.36
N ILE A 27 -3.36 15.94 3.92
CA ILE A 27 -2.37 16.99 4.23
C ILE A 27 -1.36 17.12 3.10
N ALA A 28 -0.85 15.99 2.61
CA ALA A 28 0.12 15.93 1.53
C ALA A 28 -0.03 14.61 0.77
N ALA A 29 0.17 14.65 -0.55
CA ALA A 29 0.36 13.48 -1.38
C ALA A 29 1.39 13.80 -2.47
N ALA A 30 2.32 12.88 -2.68
CA ALA A 30 3.36 13.07 -3.69
C ALA A 30 3.84 11.73 -4.26
N GLU A 31 4.24 11.77 -5.52
CA GLU A 31 4.87 10.65 -6.21
C GLU A 31 6.39 10.79 -6.17
N GLU A 32 7.09 9.67 -5.99
CA GLU A 32 8.55 9.64 -5.89
C GLU A 32 9.22 10.18 -7.15
N GLU A 33 8.63 9.93 -8.33
CA GLU A 33 9.19 10.35 -9.63
C GLU A 33 9.47 11.86 -9.71
N ARG A 34 8.72 12.67 -8.95
CA ARG A 34 8.90 14.12 -8.90
C ARG A 34 10.19 14.52 -8.19
N PHE A 35 10.59 13.76 -7.17
CA PHE A 35 11.80 14.00 -6.39
C PHE A 35 13.03 13.39 -7.04
N VAL A 36 12.94 12.12 -7.47
CA VAL A 36 14.09 11.42 -8.06
C VAL A 36 14.32 11.77 -9.54
N ARG A 37 13.37 12.48 -10.17
CA ARG A 37 13.39 12.86 -11.58
C ARG A 37 13.54 11.67 -12.55
N ASP A 38 13.07 10.51 -12.09
CA ASP A 38 13.12 9.22 -12.78
C ASP A 38 11.69 8.74 -13.01
N LYS A 39 11.27 8.72 -14.27
CA LYS A 39 9.86 8.50 -14.65
C LYS A 39 9.39 7.11 -14.19
N HIS A 40 8.25 7.06 -13.51
CA HIS A 40 7.70 5.86 -12.85
C HIS A 40 8.54 5.29 -11.70
N ALA A 41 9.72 5.87 -11.42
CA ALA A 41 10.65 5.48 -10.36
C ALA A 41 10.66 3.96 -10.09
N LYS A 42 10.79 3.15 -11.16
CA LYS A 42 10.59 1.70 -11.09
C LYS A 42 11.54 1.06 -10.10
N ASN A 43 11.03 0.14 -9.28
CA ASN A 43 11.80 -0.54 -8.23
C ASN A 43 12.38 0.38 -7.14
N ARG A 44 11.98 1.66 -7.06
CA ARG A 44 12.34 2.54 -5.96
C ARG A 44 11.33 2.45 -4.83
N MET A 45 11.75 2.95 -3.66
CA MET A 45 10.89 3.07 -2.48
C MET A 45 10.31 4.49 -2.44
N PRO A 46 9.11 4.68 -1.86
CA PRO A 46 8.54 6.01 -1.63
C PRO A 46 9.24 6.69 -0.44
N TYR A 47 10.54 6.99 -0.56
CA TYR A 47 11.32 7.58 0.53
C TYR A 47 11.18 9.10 0.54
N GLU A 48 11.51 9.77 -0.57
CA GLU A 48 11.45 11.23 -0.66
C GLU A 48 10.00 11.72 -0.57
N SER A 49 9.07 11.00 -1.19
CA SER A 49 7.63 11.28 -1.10
C SER A 49 7.09 11.17 0.32
N ALA A 50 7.47 10.13 1.08
CA ALA A 50 7.05 9.98 2.47
C ALA A 50 7.68 11.03 3.39
N LYS A 51 8.98 11.29 3.20
CA LYS A 51 9.70 12.34 3.92
C LYS A 51 9.05 13.70 3.70
N PHE A 52 8.77 14.05 2.45
CA PHE A 52 8.07 15.28 2.09
C PHE A 52 6.71 15.38 2.80
N CYS A 53 5.93 14.30 2.85
CA CYS A 53 4.63 14.32 3.53
C CYS A 53 4.75 14.62 5.03
N LEU A 54 5.75 14.04 5.71
CA LEU A 54 6.01 14.30 7.13
C LEU A 54 6.49 15.74 7.37
N GLU A 55 7.41 16.23 6.54
CA GLU A 55 7.93 17.60 6.60
C GLU A 55 6.83 18.63 6.36
N GLN A 56 5.96 18.40 5.37
CA GLN A 56 4.84 19.28 5.04
C GLN A 56 3.82 19.39 6.18
N ALA A 57 3.63 18.31 6.95
CA ALA A 57 2.78 18.30 8.13
C ALA A 57 3.50 18.78 9.41
N GLY A 58 4.82 18.93 9.38
CA GLY A 58 5.62 19.30 10.55
C GLY A 58 5.60 18.26 11.68
N ILE A 59 5.33 16.99 11.35
CA ILE A 59 5.23 15.89 12.33
C ILE A 59 6.44 14.96 12.27
N LYS A 60 6.66 14.23 13.35
CA LYS A 60 7.71 13.21 13.42
C LYS A 60 7.13 11.83 13.04
N PRO A 61 7.98 10.89 12.62
CA PRO A 61 7.57 9.49 12.44
C PRO A 61 6.84 8.87 13.63
N SER A 62 7.18 9.29 14.85
CA SER A 62 6.54 8.83 16.10
C SER A 62 5.08 9.26 16.25
N ASP A 63 4.65 10.26 15.50
CA ASP A 63 3.32 10.87 15.62
C ASP A 63 2.31 10.21 14.66
N VAL A 64 2.79 9.31 13.80
CA VAL A 64 1.96 8.52 12.88
C VAL A 64 1.43 7.29 13.60
N ASP A 65 0.11 7.14 13.62
CA ASP A 65 -0.54 6.00 14.28
C ASP A 65 -0.49 4.72 13.42
N VAL A 66 -0.70 4.87 12.11
CA VAL A 66 -0.85 3.75 11.17
C VAL A 66 -0.18 4.04 9.84
N VAL A 67 0.51 3.03 9.30
CA VAL A 67 0.99 3.02 7.91
C VAL A 67 0.13 2.09 7.08
N ALA A 68 -0.57 2.62 6.08
CA ALA A 68 -1.41 1.84 5.17
C ALA A 68 -0.63 1.40 3.92
N ILE A 69 -0.80 0.12 3.52
CA ILE A 69 -0.15 -0.42 2.31
C ILE A 69 -1.17 -1.09 1.37
N PRO A 70 -1.08 -0.93 0.04
CA PRO A 70 -2.10 -1.39 -0.91
C PRO A 70 -1.96 -2.87 -1.30
N PHE A 71 -1.33 -3.68 -0.45
CA PHE A 71 -1.18 -5.12 -0.67
C PHE A 71 -1.69 -5.89 0.54
N ALA A 72 -2.82 -6.57 0.36
CA ALA A 72 -3.37 -7.47 1.38
C ALA A 72 -2.90 -8.92 1.20
N PRO A 73 -2.62 -9.64 2.30
CA PRO A 73 -2.41 -11.08 2.23
C PRO A 73 -3.73 -11.76 1.87
N ILE A 74 -3.69 -12.69 0.93
CA ILE A 74 -4.85 -13.54 0.63
C ILE A 74 -4.90 -14.63 1.71
N SER A 75 -6.10 -14.98 2.18
CA SER A 75 -6.29 -16.07 3.15
C SER A 75 -6.20 -17.44 2.49
N LEU A 76 -5.68 -18.44 3.22
CA LEU A 76 -5.68 -19.86 2.82
C LEU A 76 -7.10 -20.41 2.64
N PHE A 77 -8.06 -19.89 3.42
CA PHE A 77 -9.46 -20.30 3.33
C PHE A 77 -10.28 -19.41 2.38
N GLY A 78 -9.65 -18.42 1.76
CA GLY A 78 -10.30 -17.52 0.83
C GLY A 78 -10.57 -18.18 -0.53
N LYS A 79 -11.79 -18.01 -1.06
CA LYS A 79 -12.18 -18.54 -2.39
C LYS A 79 -11.19 -18.13 -3.49
N ALA A 80 -10.63 -16.91 -3.41
CA ALA A 80 -9.67 -16.40 -4.39
C ALA A 80 -8.39 -17.27 -4.48
N ARG A 81 -7.85 -17.73 -3.34
CA ARG A 81 -6.64 -18.56 -3.35
C ARG A 81 -6.88 -19.94 -3.95
N TRP A 82 -8.02 -20.55 -3.64
CA TRP A 82 -8.44 -21.82 -4.25
C TRP A 82 -8.77 -21.69 -5.73
N HIS A 83 -9.33 -20.56 -6.16
CA HIS A 83 -9.55 -20.26 -7.57
C HIS A 83 -8.22 -20.21 -8.35
N TYR A 84 -7.21 -19.54 -7.81
CA TYR A 84 -5.86 -19.53 -8.39
C TYR A 84 -5.24 -20.93 -8.46
N ALA A 85 -5.38 -21.73 -7.40
CA ALA A 85 -4.89 -23.11 -7.40
C ALA A 85 -5.59 -23.98 -8.46
N LYS A 86 -6.92 -23.87 -8.57
CA LYS A 86 -7.74 -24.60 -9.56
C LYS A 86 -7.41 -24.20 -10.99
N ARG A 87 -6.99 -22.95 -11.24
CA ARG A 87 -6.51 -22.52 -12.57
C ARG A 87 -5.30 -23.32 -13.05
N TYR A 88 -4.49 -23.82 -12.12
CA TYR A 88 -3.32 -24.67 -12.39
C TYR A 88 -3.64 -26.16 -12.23
N TRP A 89 -4.87 -26.61 -12.48
CA TRP A 89 -5.24 -28.02 -12.31
C TRP A 89 -4.36 -29.01 -13.11
N TYR A 90 -3.80 -28.56 -14.24
CA TYR A 90 -2.90 -29.34 -15.11
C TYR A 90 -1.43 -29.33 -14.65
N ALA A 91 -1.09 -28.54 -13.61
CA ALA A 91 0.26 -28.35 -13.08
C ALA A 91 0.19 -28.37 -11.54
N PRO A 92 0.19 -29.56 -10.91
CA PRO A 92 -0.06 -29.72 -9.47
C PRO A 92 1.01 -29.04 -8.60
N ASP A 93 2.25 -28.96 -9.10
CA ASP A 93 3.34 -28.17 -8.53
C ASP A 93 2.98 -26.69 -8.41
N ARG A 94 2.49 -26.08 -9.50
CA ARG A 94 2.08 -24.67 -9.54
C ARG A 94 0.82 -24.41 -8.71
N ALA A 95 -0.09 -25.38 -8.64
CA ALA A 95 -1.27 -25.28 -7.79
C ALA A 95 -0.89 -25.26 -6.29
N LEU A 96 0.05 -26.12 -5.89
CA LEU A 96 0.59 -26.14 -4.52
C LEU A 96 1.33 -24.84 -4.20
N ASP A 97 2.13 -24.32 -5.12
CA ASP A 97 2.78 -23.03 -4.95
C ASP A 97 1.76 -21.89 -4.81
N ALA A 98 0.69 -21.86 -5.61
CA ALA A 98 -0.36 -20.85 -5.48
C ALA A 98 -1.03 -20.86 -4.09
N LEU A 99 -1.20 -22.06 -3.50
CA LEU A 99 -1.76 -22.25 -2.16
C LEU A 99 -0.79 -21.84 -1.05
N LEU A 100 0.43 -22.40 -1.08
CA LEU A 100 1.40 -22.29 0.02
C LEU A 100 2.23 -21.00 -0.08
N MET A 101 2.58 -20.60 -1.29
CA MET A 101 3.44 -19.46 -1.58
C MET A 101 2.68 -18.20 -2.00
N GLY A 102 1.35 -18.22 -2.05
CA GLY A 102 0.54 -17.10 -2.51
C GLY A 102 0.76 -15.76 -1.79
N ASN A 103 1.31 -15.78 -0.56
CA ASN A 103 1.64 -14.57 0.20
C ASN A 103 3.14 -14.16 0.11
N ARG A 104 3.96 -14.83 -0.71
CA ARG A 104 5.39 -14.46 -0.86
C ARG A 104 5.57 -13.03 -1.36
N ARG A 105 4.74 -12.59 -2.32
CA ARG A 105 4.76 -11.22 -2.84
C ARG A 105 4.47 -10.21 -1.73
N TYR A 106 3.42 -10.45 -0.93
CA TYR A 106 3.09 -9.63 0.23
C TYR A 106 4.23 -9.57 1.25
N LYS A 107 4.82 -10.71 1.62
CA LYS A 107 5.96 -10.74 2.56
C LYS A 107 7.14 -9.92 2.05
N ARG A 108 7.48 -10.05 0.76
CA ARG A 108 8.55 -9.25 0.12
C ARG A 108 8.21 -7.76 0.12
N TYR A 109 6.97 -7.40 -0.16
CA TYR A 109 6.48 -6.01 -0.15
C TYR A 109 6.64 -5.42 1.25
N ARG A 110 6.11 -6.12 2.26
CA ARG A 110 6.14 -5.69 3.65
C ARG A 110 7.57 -5.51 4.14
N ASN A 111 8.49 -6.42 3.82
CA ASN A 111 9.89 -6.29 4.23
C ASN A 111 10.55 -5.05 3.62
N LYS A 112 10.28 -4.74 2.35
CA LYS A 112 10.77 -3.51 1.73
C LYS A 112 10.19 -2.26 2.39
N ILE A 113 8.88 -2.23 2.64
CA ILE A 113 8.24 -1.11 3.33
C ILE A 113 8.82 -0.92 4.73
N VAL A 114 8.99 -1.99 5.50
CA VAL A 114 9.63 -1.93 6.82
C VAL A 114 11.02 -1.31 6.73
N TRP A 115 11.83 -1.75 5.77
CA TRP A 115 13.16 -1.17 5.54
C TRP A 115 13.08 0.34 5.23
N CYS A 116 12.14 0.78 4.39
CA CYS A 116 11.95 2.20 4.10
C CYS A 116 11.50 3.00 5.33
N LEU A 117 10.61 2.44 6.15
CA LEU A 117 10.16 3.04 7.40
C LEU A 117 11.34 3.20 8.38
N GLU A 118 12.22 2.20 8.49
CA GLU A 118 13.45 2.31 9.28
C GLU A 118 14.35 3.45 8.79
N GLN A 119 14.53 3.61 7.47
CA GLN A 119 15.32 4.73 6.91
C GLN A 119 14.68 6.10 7.17
N LEU A 120 13.36 6.16 7.33
CA LEU A 120 12.61 7.37 7.66
C LEU A 120 12.59 7.66 9.17
N GLY A 121 13.17 6.79 9.99
CA GLY A 121 13.23 6.96 11.45
C GLY A 121 12.02 6.44 12.22
N PHE A 122 11.18 5.60 11.60
CA PHE A 122 10.12 4.88 12.31
C PHE A 122 10.70 3.74 13.13
N ASP A 123 9.99 3.36 14.20
CA ASP A 123 10.22 2.11 14.92
C ASP A 123 9.25 1.03 14.39
N PRO A 124 9.72 0.03 13.62
CA PRO A 124 8.87 -1.02 13.04
C PRO A 124 8.11 -1.86 14.07
N LYS A 125 8.57 -1.86 15.34
CA LYS A 125 7.91 -2.62 16.41
C LYS A 125 6.72 -1.87 17.00
N LYS A 126 6.71 -0.54 16.89
CA LYS A 126 5.64 0.32 17.42
C LYS A 126 4.62 0.69 16.36
N ILE A 127 5.06 0.93 15.12
CA ILE A 127 4.18 1.37 14.06
C ILE A 127 3.26 0.24 13.60
N LYS A 128 1.95 0.51 13.55
CA LYS A 128 0.98 -0.43 13.00
C LYS A 128 1.00 -0.33 11.47
N ILE A 129 1.28 -1.46 10.80
CA ILE A 129 1.18 -1.55 9.34
C ILE A 129 -0.14 -2.23 8.98
N GLU A 130 -1.05 -1.49 8.35
CA GLU A 130 -2.37 -1.96 7.94
C GLU A 130 -2.39 -2.29 6.44
N PRO A 131 -2.56 -3.57 6.07
CA PRO A 131 -2.70 -3.96 4.68
C PRO A 131 -4.12 -3.72 4.17
N VAL A 132 -4.23 -3.02 3.04
CA VAL A 132 -5.48 -2.73 2.33
C VAL A 132 -5.49 -3.47 1.00
N GLU A 133 -6.66 -3.97 0.60
CA GLU A 133 -6.82 -4.60 -0.72
C GLU A 133 -6.56 -3.58 -1.83
N HIS A 134 -5.84 -3.99 -2.88
CA HIS A 134 -5.37 -3.10 -3.94
C HIS A 134 -6.53 -2.38 -4.66
N HIS A 135 -7.52 -3.13 -5.15
CA HIS A 135 -8.67 -2.53 -5.81
C HIS A 135 -9.56 -1.74 -4.85
N LEU A 136 -9.61 -2.11 -3.57
CA LEU A 136 -10.30 -1.32 -2.56
C LEU A 136 -9.61 0.03 -2.36
N ALA A 137 -8.28 0.08 -2.39
CA ALA A 137 -7.53 1.34 -2.36
C ALA A 137 -7.83 2.21 -3.58
N HIS A 138 -7.91 1.63 -4.79
CA HIS A 138 -8.34 2.34 -6.00
C HIS A 138 -9.78 2.85 -5.90
N ALA A 139 -10.71 2.03 -5.41
CA ALA A 139 -12.10 2.44 -5.23
C ALA A 139 -12.24 3.56 -4.18
N SER A 140 -11.48 3.45 -3.08
CA SER A 140 -11.44 4.43 -2.00
C SER A 140 -10.92 5.78 -2.47
N SER A 141 -9.84 5.82 -3.28
CA SER A 141 -9.30 7.07 -3.78
C SER A 141 -10.26 7.79 -4.73
N ALA A 142 -11.06 7.06 -5.51
CA ALA A 142 -12.10 7.65 -6.33
C ALA A 142 -13.29 8.15 -5.48
N TYR A 143 -13.85 7.29 -4.63
CA TYR A 143 -15.06 7.62 -3.87
C TYR A 143 -14.83 8.76 -2.86
N HIS A 144 -13.79 8.67 -2.03
CA HIS A 144 -13.56 9.66 -0.97
C HIS A 144 -13.08 11.02 -1.50
N CYS A 145 -12.53 11.07 -2.72
CA CYS A 145 -12.17 12.34 -3.37
C CYS A 145 -13.28 12.90 -4.28
N SER A 146 -14.37 12.15 -4.53
CA SER A 146 -15.46 12.58 -5.42
C SER A 146 -16.42 13.60 -4.82
N GLY A 147 -16.50 13.68 -3.49
CA GLY A 147 -17.49 14.50 -2.78
C GLY A 147 -18.88 13.85 -2.66
N PHE A 148 -19.10 12.66 -3.23
CA PHE A 148 -20.34 11.90 -3.02
C PHE A 148 -20.39 11.35 -1.59
N THR A 149 -21.56 11.41 -0.96
CA THR A 149 -21.85 10.86 0.38
C THR A 149 -22.86 9.72 0.34
N GLU A 150 -23.46 9.49 -0.82
CA GLU A 150 -24.52 8.51 -1.06
C GLU A 150 -24.00 7.22 -1.68
N LYS A 151 -24.87 6.20 -1.73
CA LYS A 151 -24.54 4.91 -2.35
C LYS A 151 -24.22 5.13 -3.82
N THR A 152 -22.94 4.95 -4.16
CA THR A 152 -22.41 5.22 -5.50
C THR A 152 -21.85 3.93 -6.08
N ALA A 153 -22.12 3.69 -7.37
CA ALA A 153 -21.50 2.59 -8.10
C ALA A 153 -20.05 2.94 -8.44
N ILE A 154 -19.12 2.01 -8.20
CA ILE A 154 -17.69 2.19 -8.48
C ILE A 154 -17.27 1.14 -9.52
N MET A 155 -16.61 1.58 -10.59
CA MET A 155 -16.03 0.73 -11.62
C MET A 155 -14.51 0.91 -11.64
N GLY A 156 -13.78 -0.14 -11.27
CA GLY A 156 -12.32 -0.21 -11.39
C GLY A 156 -11.92 -1.06 -12.58
N ILE A 157 -11.01 -0.55 -13.41
CA ILE A 157 -10.39 -1.28 -14.53
C ILE A 157 -8.89 -1.26 -14.27
N ASP A 158 -8.34 -2.42 -13.91
CA ASP A 158 -6.94 -2.58 -13.47
C ASP A 158 -6.28 -3.78 -14.18
N GLY A 159 -4.94 -3.78 -14.26
CA GLY A 159 -4.14 -4.65 -15.14
C GLY A 159 -3.13 -5.58 -14.46
#